data_AF-A0A1I9GBF8-F1
#
_entry.id   AF-A0A1I9GBF8-F1
#
_cell.length_a   1.000
_cell.length_b   1.000
_cell.length_c   1.000
_cell.angle_alpha   90.00
_cell.angle_beta   90.00
_cell.angle_gamma   90.00
#
_symmetry.space_group_name_H-M   'P 1'
#
loop_
_entity.id
_entity.type
_entity.pdbx_description
1 polymer ?
#
loop_
_entity_poly.entity_id
_entity_poly.type
_entity_poly.pdbx_seq_one_letter_code
_entity_poly.pdbx_strand_id
1 'polypeptide(L)' 'MPLSCRFYANQFPDVEDTVMVNIRQIAEMGAYVSLLEYNNIEGMILLSELSRRRIRSV' A
#
# COMPACT_ATOMS: atom_id res chain seq x y z
N MET A 1 8.72 -24.72 0.24
CA MET A 1 7.84 -23.62 0.71
C MET A 1 8.58 -22.31 0.50
N PRO A 2 8.01 -21.28 -0.16
CA PRO A 2 8.69 -19.99 -0.23
C PRO A 2 8.80 -19.42 1.18
N LEU A 3 10.02 -19.02 1.58
CA LEU A 3 10.25 -18.29 2.83
C LEU A 3 9.68 -16.87 2.66
N SER A 4 8.41 -16.67 2.99
CA SER A 4 7.82 -15.35 3.15
C SER A 4 8.28 -14.76 4.48
N CYS A 5 9.52 -14.30 4.54
CA CYS A 5 10.05 -13.57 5.68
C CYS A 5 9.47 -12.15 5.67
N ARG A 6 8.94 -11.70 6.81
CA ARG A 6 8.61 -10.29 7.03
C ARG A 6 9.92 -9.52 7.25
N PHE A 7 10.05 -8.35 6.63
CA PHE A 7 11.25 -7.53 6.76
C PHE A 7 11.37 -6.90 8.16
N TYR A 8 10.22 -6.62 8.79
CA TYR A 8 10.13 -6.04 10.13
C TYR A 8 9.54 -7.02 11.13
N ALA A 9 9.97 -6.92 12.39
CA ALA A 9 9.39 -7.68 13.50
C ALA A 9 7.93 -7.28 13.78
N ASN A 10 7.59 -6.01 13.52
CA ASN A 10 6.23 -5.52 13.67
C ASN A 10 5.31 -6.12 12.61
N GLN A 11 4.13 -6.57 13.06
CA GLN A 11 3.12 -7.17 12.18
C GLN A 11 2.46 -6.14 11.25
N PHE A 12 2.43 -4.88 11.67
CA PHE A 12 1.88 -3.74 10.94
C PHE A 12 2.84 -2.55 11.06
N PRO A 13 2.85 -1.64 10.07
CA PRO A 13 3.54 -0.37 10.21
C PRO A 13 2.87 0.49 11.30
N ASP A 14 3.67 1.33 11.94
CA ASP A 14 3.16 2.35 12.84
C ASP A 14 2.47 3.48 12.04
N VAL A 15 1.58 4.21 12.72
CA VAL A 15 0.90 5.36 12.11
C VAL A 15 1.95 6.40 11.75
N GLU A 16 1.90 6.93 10.52
CA GLU A 16 2.87 7.88 9.94
C GLU A 16 4.18 7.27 9.37
N ASP A 17 4.33 5.94 9.39
CA ASP A 17 5.49 5.29 8.75
C ASP A 17 5.32 5.17 7.23
N THR A 18 6.42 5.36 6.48
CA THR A 18 6.44 5.28 5.02
C THR A 18 6.87 3.89 4.56
N VAL A 19 5.94 3.15 3.97
CA VAL A 19 6.16 1.77 3.53
C VAL A 19 6.04 1.62 2.02
N MET A 20 6.74 0.63 1.47
CA MET A 20 6.70 0.34 0.04
C MET A 20 5.51 -0.56 -0.31
N VAL A 21 4.69 -0.08 -1.24
CA VAL A 21 3.45 -0.72 -1.66
C VAL A 21 3.41 -0.97 -3.16
N ASN A 22 2.70 -2.03 -3.57
CA ASN A 22 2.41 -2.32 -4.96
C ASN A 22 0.92 -2.15 -5.23
N ILE A 23 0.54 -1.47 -6.32
CA ILE A 23 -0.86 -1.23 -6.68
C ILE A 23 -1.42 -2.48 -7.36
N ARG A 24 -2.48 -3.06 -6.76
CA ARG A 24 -3.22 -4.17 -7.36
C ARG A 24 -4.32 -3.70 -8.29
N GLN A 25 -5.10 -2.73 -7.85
CA GLN A 25 -6.26 -2.25 -8.59
C GLN A 25 -6.59 -0.81 -8.21
N ILE A 26 -6.96 -0.01 -9.21
CA ILE A 26 -7.47 1.33 -9.00
C ILE A 26 -9.00 1.24 -9.12
N ALA A 27 -9.69 1.58 -8.03
CA ALA A 27 -11.14 1.70 -7.98
C ALA A 27 -11.54 3.19 -7.95
N GLU A 28 -12.82 3.47 -8.16
CA GLU A 28 -13.35 4.84 -8.24
C GLU A 28 -13.11 5.66 -6.96
N MET A 29 -13.16 5.03 -5.78
CA MET A 29 -12.99 5.68 -4.48
C MET A 29 -11.56 5.58 -3.91
N GLY A 30 -10.69 4.74 -4.48
CA GLY A 30 -9.36 4.50 -3.94
C GLY A 30 -8.57 3.45 -4.71
N ALA A 31 -7.28 3.36 -4.42
CA ALA A 31 -6.39 2.32 -4.95
C ALA A 31 -6.19 1.22 -3.91
N TYR A 32 -6.47 -0.02 -4.30
CA TYR A 32 -6.09 -1.21 -3.54
C TYR A 32 -4.62 -1.51 -3.77
N VAL A 33 -3.88 -1.63 -2.68
CA VAL A 33 -2.44 -1.85 -2.67
C VAL A 33 -2.08 -3.06 -1.82
N SER A 34 -0.89 -3.61 -2.05
CA SER A 34 -0.31 -4.69 -1.26
C SER A 34 1.03 -4.24 -0.68
N LEU A 35 1.19 -4.37 0.64
CA LEU A 35 2.40 -4.01 1.37
C LEU A 35 3.44 -5.12 1.22
N LEU A 36 4.45 -4.90 0.37
CA LEU A 36 5.46 -5.93 0.06
C LEU A 36 6.32 -6.29 1.28
N GLU A 37 6.61 -5.29 2.12
CA GLU A 37 7.46 -5.43 3.31
C GLU A 37 6.77 -6.19 4.46
N TYR A 38 5.44 -6.22 4.45
CA TYR A 38 4.60 -6.81 5.49
C TYR A 38 3.84 -8.03 4.99
N ASN A 39 4.48 -8.92 4.22
CA ASN A 39 3.85 -10.17 3.75
C ASN A 39 2.65 -9.96 2.81
N ASN A 40 2.70 -8.94 1.95
CA ASN A 40 1.66 -8.63 0.96
C ASN A 40 0.27 -8.39 1.57
N ILE A 41 0.23 -7.84 2.79
CA ILE A 41 -1.03 -7.41 3.41
C ILE A 41 -1.72 -6.41 2.49
N GLU A 42 -3.05 -6.49 2.42
CA GLU A 42 -3.86 -5.60 1.60
C GLU A 42 -4.10 -4.28 2.32
N GLY A 43 -3.99 -3.19 1.58
CA GLY A 43 -4.26 -1.84 2.03
C GLY A 43 -5.09 -1.08 0.99
N MET A 44 -5.65 0.04 1.41
CA MET A 44 -6.38 0.94 0.53
C MET A 44 -5.86 2.36 0.71
N ILE A 45 -5.53 3.00 -0.41
CA ILE A 45 -5.15 4.41 -0.45
C ILE A 45 -6.33 5.17 -1.06
N LEU A 46 -6.90 6.13 -0.32
CA LEU A 46 -7.91 7.01 -0.88
C LEU A 46 -7.31 7.87 -1.99
N LEU A 47 -8.07 8.09 -3.08
CA LEU A 47 -7.62 8.96 -4.18
C LEU A 47 -7.25 10.37 -3.70
N SER A 48 -7.89 10.86 -2.63
CA SER A 48 -7.61 12.15 -1.99
C SER A 48 -6.20 12.28 -1.42
N GLU A 49 -5.62 11.17 -0.95
CA GLU A 49 -4.27 11.13 -0.37
C GLU A 49 -3.19 10.88 -1.42
N LEU A 50 -3.57 10.33 -2.58
CA LEU A 50 -2.66 9.98 -3.67
C LEU A 50 -2.10 11.20 -4.40
N SER A 51 -2.82 12.34 -4.42
CA SER A 51 -2.26 13.62 -4.86
C SER A 51 -3.10 14.82 -4.42
N ARG A 52 -2.43 15.87 -3.91
CA ARG A 52 -3.04 17.20 -3.70
C ARG A 52 -3.34 17.94 -5.01
N ARG A 53 -2.88 17.44 -6.16
CA ARG A 53 -3.08 18.03 -7.50
C ARG A 53 -3.90 17.05 -8.35
N ARG A 54 -4.89 17.56 -9.09
CA ARG A 54 -5.67 16.73 -10.03
C ARG A 54 -4.72 16.00 -10.98
N ILE A 55 -4.65 14.69 -10.85
CA ILE A 55 -3.94 13.83 -11.78
C ILE A 55 -4.91 13.57 -12.94
N ARG A 56 -4.63 14.13 -14.12
CA ARG A 56 -5.29 13.70 -15.36
C ARG A 56 -4.52 12.50 -15.88
N SER A 57 -5.22 11.36 -15.92
CA SER A 57 -4.81 10.04 -16.43
C SER A 57 -3.65 9.36 -15.69
N VAL A 58 -3.98 8.16 -15.18
CA VAL A 58 -3.10 7.07 -14.76
C VAL A 58 -3.18 5.96 -15.79
#